data_AF-A0A3M1QS80-F1
#
_entry.id   AF-A0A3M1QS80-F1
#
_cell.length_a   1.000
_cell.length_b   1.000
_cell.length_c   1.000
_cell.angle_alpha   90.00
_cell.angle_beta   90.00
_cell.angle_gamma   90.00
#
_symmetry.space_group_name_H-M   'P 1'
#
loop_
_entity.id
_entity.type
_entity.pdbx_description
1 polymer ?
#
loop_
_entity_poly.entity_id
_entity_poly.type
_entity_poly.pdbx_seq_one_letter_code
_entity_poly.pdbx_strand_id
1 'polypeptide(L)'
;MKLLSIVIAVLVLAGCASKTPPPKIQYDSVDFHAAVVEAEVPKPVEIIEVPRPLPLPGQLKPRPTSRPSPASDDLAPEDRVEQGNAAARREPSLEGYVNAVQVYPYTKGALYQLYAAPEQVSD
;
A
#
# COMPACT_ATOMS: atom_id res chain seq x y z
N MET A 1 19.69 -32.17 42.98
CA MET A 1 19.74 -30.80 42.39
C MET A 1 19.55 -30.80 40.87
N LYS A 2 20.32 -31.57 40.08
CA LYS A 2 20.18 -31.64 38.60
C LYS A 2 18.77 -32.04 38.10
N LEU A 3 18.12 -33.04 38.72
CA LEU A 3 16.75 -33.43 38.33
C LEU A 3 15.72 -32.31 38.59
N LEU A 4 15.86 -31.58 39.69
CA LEU A 4 14.96 -30.48 40.04
C LEU A 4 15.08 -29.33 39.02
N SER A 5 16.31 -29.01 38.60
CA SER A 5 16.56 -28.00 37.57
C SER A 5 15.97 -28.39 36.21
N ILE A 6 16.00 -29.67 35.84
CA ILE A 6 15.41 -30.17 34.59
C ILE A 6 13.89 -30.08 34.63
N VAL A 7 13.27 -30.47 35.74
CA VAL A 7 11.80 -30.42 35.91
C VAL A 7 11.29 -28.97 35.84
N ILE A 8 12.00 -28.03 36.48
CA ILE A 8 11.65 -26.60 36.43
C ILE A 8 11.77 -26.06 35.00
N ALA A 9 12.84 -26.41 34.27
CA ALA A 9 13.01 -25.98 32.90
C ALA A 9 11.87 -26.48 31.99
N VAL A 10 11.48 -27.76 32.10
CA VAL A 10 10.38 -28.32 31.30
C VAL A 10 9.03 -27.65 31.61
N LEU A 11 8.77 -27.31 32.88
CA LEU A 11 7.55 -26.60 33.29
C LEU A 11 7.47 -25.19 32.70
N VAL A 12 8.59 -24.46 32.59
CA VAL A 12 8.63 -23.13 31.99
C VAL A 12 8.38 -23.19 30.47
N LEU A 13 8.85 -24.23 29.79
CA LEU A 13 8.65 -24.37 28.33
C LEU A 13 7.21 -24.77 27.93
N ALA A 14 6.42 -25.35 28.84
CA ALA A 14 5.05 -25.76 28.56
C ALA A 14 4.03 -24.60 28.51
N GLY A 15 4.42 -23.38 28.89
CA GLY A 15 3.53 -22.22 28.99
C GLY A 15 3.22 -21.48 27.68
N CYS A 16 3.97 -21.73 26.59
CA CYS A 16 3.92 -20.87 25.39
C CYS A 16 2.87 -21.26 24.33
N ALA A 17 1.90 -22.11 24.65
CA ALA A 17 0.88 -22.56 23.69
C ALA A 17 -0.55 -22.49 24.25
N SER A 18 -0.96 -21.35 24.81
CA SER A 18 -2.35 -21.13 25.18
C SER A 18 -3.19 -20.87 23.93
N LYS A 19 -3.84 -21.92 23.40
CA LYS A 19 -4.89 -21.81 22.38
C LYS A 19 -6.22 -21.43 23.05
N THR A 20 -6.36 -20.18 23.48
CA THR A 20 -7.67 -19.66 23.90
C THR A 20 -8.45 -19.30 22.65
N PRO A 21 -9.54 -20.02 22.30
CA PRO A 21 -10.34 -19.65 21.15
C PRO A 21 -10.91 -18.24 21.36
N PRO A 22 -11.00 -17.41 20.31
CA PRO A 22 -11.56 -16.08 20.44
C PRO A 22 -12.98 -16.16 21.00
N PRO A 23 -13.40 -15.18 21.84
CA PRO A 23 -14.75 -15.15 22.35
C PRO A 23 -15.75 -15.12 21.19
N LYS A 24 -16.88 -15.81 21.33
CA LYS A 24 -17.96 -15.73 20.35
C LYS A 24 -18.53 -14.31 20.38
N ILE A 25 -18.21 -13.51 19.37
CA ILE A 25 -18.85 -12.22 19.14
C ILE A 25 -20.24 -12.47 18.56
N GLN A 26 -21.25 -11.77 19.09
CA GLN A 26 -22.54 -11.65 18.42
C GLN A 26 -22.41 -10.54 17.39
N TYR A 27 -22.75 -10.84 16.14
CA TYR A 27 -22.85 -9.84 15.09
C TYR A 27 -24.14 -9.03 15.27
N ASP A 28 -24.09 -7.74 14.95
CA ASP A 28 -25.28 -6.91 14.95
C ASP A 28 -26.29 -7.48 13.93
N SER A 29 -27.51 -7.71 14.38
CA SER A 29 -28.61 -8.23 13.55
C SER A 29 -29.27 -7.15 12.70
N VAL A 30 -28.54 -6.06 12.39
CA VAL A 30 -29.09 -4.96 11.60
C VAL A 30 -29.24 -5.42 10.16
N ASP A 31 -30.46 -5.26 9.64
CA ASP A 31 -30.74 -5.40 8.23
C ASP A 31 -29.98 -4.31 7.47
N PHE A 32 -28.82 -4.67 6.92
CA PHE A 32 -28.04 -3.77 6.07
C PHE A 32 -28.91 -3.36 4.88
N HIS A 33 -29.23 -2.06 4.81
CA HIS A 33 -29.89 -1.51 3.63
C HIS A 33 -28.85 -1.35 2.52
N ALA A 34 -29.20 -1.80 1.31
CA ALA A 34 -28.35 -1.61 0.14
C ALA A 34 -28.04 -0.11 -0.04
N ALA A 35 -26.76 0.22 -0.19
CA ALA A 35 -26.34 1.59 -0.47
C ALA A 35 -26.96 2.05 -1.79
N VAL A 36 -27.68 3.17 -1.75
CA VAL A 36 -28.21 3.82 -2.95
C VAL A 36 -27.23 4.90 -3.37
N VAL A 37 -26.79 4.86 -4.62
CA VAL A 37 -25.93 5.91 -5.18
C VAL A 37 -26.76 7.19 -5.26
N GLU A 38 -26.38 8.18 -4.45
CA GLU A 38 -26.98 9.50 -4.51
C GLU A 38 -26.63 10.17 -5.84
N ALA A 39 -27.63 10.72 -6.53
CA ALA A 39 -27.43 11.38 -7.81
C ALA A 39 -26.58 12.64 -7.60
N GLU A 40 -25.44 12.72 -8.27
CA GLU A 40 -24.58 13.90 -8.19
C GLU A 40 -25.31 15.11 -8.80
N VAL A 41 -25.41 16.19 -8.03
CA VAL A 41 -25.99 17.45 -8.51
C VAL A 41 -25.13 17.98 -9.66
N PRO A 42 -25.72 18.31 -10.83
CA PRO A 42 -24.95 18.82 -11.96
C PRO A 42 -24.28 20.13 -11.58
N LYS A 43 -22.95 20.15 -11.65
CA LYS A 43 -22.15 21.35 -11.39
C LYS A 43 -22.42 22.40 -12.49
N PRO A 44 -22.46 23.70 -12.15
CA PRO A 44 -22.55 24.76 -13.16
C PRO A 44 -21.40 24.62 -14.15
N VAL A 45 -21.73 24.45 -15.43
CA VAL A 45 -20.74 24.40 -16.51
C VAL A 45 -20.57 25.80 -17.05
N GLU A 46 -19.42 26.42 -16.78
CA GLU A 46 -19.02 27.66 -17.42
C GLU A 46 -18.24 27.33 -18.70
N ILE A 47 -18.83 27.65 -19.85
CA ILE A 47 -18.19 27.44 -21.15
C ILE A 47 -17.25 28.63 -21.38
N ILE A 48 -16.00 28.49 -20.95
CA ILE A 48 -14.95 29.45 -21.23
C ILE A 48 -14.35 29.11 -22.60
N GLU A 49 -14.34 30.07 -23.52
CA GLU A 49 -13.69 29.91 -24.81
C GLU A 49 -12.18 29.71 -24.61
N VAL A 50 -11.66 28.57 -25.08
CA VAL A 50 -10.22 28.33 -25.05
C VAL A 50 -9.55 29.29 -26.03
N PRO A 51 -8.62 30.15 -25.59
CA PRO A 51 -7.94 31.07 -26.48
C PRO A 51 -7.19 30.28 -27.56
N ARG A 52 -7.51 30.54 -28.83
CA ARG A 52 -6.78 29.96 -29.97
C ARG A 52 -5.44 30.68 -30.12
N PRO A 53 -4.30 30.00 -29.92
CA PRO A 53 -3.00 30.63 -30.08
C PRO A 53 -2.81 31.06 -31.54
N LEU A 54 -2.51 32.34 -31.76
CA LEU A 54 -2.12 32.86 -33.06
C LEU A 54 -0.64 32.51 -33.30
N PRO A 55 -0.29 31.76 -34.36
CA PRO A 55 1.08 31.43 -34.65
C PRO A 55 1.82 32.68 -35.12
N LEU A 56 2.70 33.21 -34.27
CA LEU A 56 3.61 34.28 -34.67
C LEU A 56 4.76 33.69 -35.51
N PRO A 57 5.30 34.44 -36.47
CA PRO A 57 6.46 34.00 -37.25
C PRO A 57 7.61 33.57 -36.32
N GLY A 58 8.17 32.38 -36.54
CA GLY A 58 9.32 31.86 -35.76
C GLY A 58 8.99 31.14 -34.45
N GLN A 59 7.72 30.94 -34.09
CA GLN A 59 7.35 30.19 -32.87
C GLN A 59 7.50 28.67 -32.97
N LEU A 60 7.46 28.11 -34.18
CA LEU A 60 7.50 26.66 -34.37
C LEU A 60 8.94 26.16 -34.30
N LYS A 61 9.26 25.38 -33.26
CA LYS A 61 10.51 24.62 -33.20
C LYS A 61 10.48 23.48 -34.22
N PRO A 62 11.60 23.17 -34.89
CA PRO A 62 11.68 22.02 -35.78
C PRO A 62 11.33 20.74 -35.00
N ARG A 63 10.50 19.90 -35.61
CA ARG A 63 10.12 18.62 -35.01
C ARG A 63 11.39 17.76 -34.86
N PRO A 64 11.59 17.11 -33.70
CA PRO A 64 12.69 16.16 -33.54
C PRO A 64 12.66 15.14 -34.69
N THR A 65 13.78 15.02 -35.40
CA THR A 65 13.93 14.14 -36.57
C THR A 65 14.05 12.68 -36.19
N SER A 66 14.36 12.40 -34.93
CA SER A 66 14.32 11.07 -34.33
C SER A 66 13.66 11.15 -32.96
N ARG A 67 12.78 10.18 -32.67
CA ARG A 67 12.47 9.82 -31.30
C ARG A 67 13.71 9.06 -30.81
N PRO A 68 14.32 9.43 -29.67
CA PRO A 68 15.30 8.56 -29.05
C PRO A 68 14.64 7.19 -28.91
N SER A 69 15.22 6.17 -29.55
CA SER A 69 14.80 4.80 -29.23
C SER A 69 15.00 4.65 -27.71
N PRO A 70 14.05 4.03 -26.98
CA PRO A 70 14.34 3.63 -25.62
C PRO A 70 15.70 2.95 -25.62
N ALA A 71 16.58 3.32 -24.68
CA ALA A 71 17.82 2.60 -24.49
C ALA A 71 17.47 1.10 -24.42
N SER A 72 18.24 0.26 -25.10
CA SER A 72 18.04 -1.18 -24.97
C SER A 72 18.24 -1.52 -23.49
N ASP A 73 17.15 -1.96 -22.87
CA ASP A 73 17.18 -2.49 -21.52
C ASP A 73 17.60 -3.96 -21.68
N ASP A 74 18.89 -4.21 -21.55
CA ASP A 74 19.50 -5.53 -21.75
C ASP A 74 19.27 -6.46 -20.55
N LEU A 75 18.52 -6.01 -19.53
CA LEU A 75 18.19 -6.78 -18.35
C LEU A 75 17.19 -7.90 -18.67
N ALA A 76 17.35 -9.05 -18.01
CA ALA A 76 16.37 -10.11 -18.09
C ALA A 76 15.02 -9.62 -17.52
N PRO A 77 13.87 -10.13 -17.99
CA PRO A 77 12.56 -9.73 -17.48
C PRO A 77 12.43 -9.81 -15.95
N GLU A 78 13.06 -10.80 -15.33
CA GLU A 78 13.08 -11.04 -13.88
C GLU A 78 13.81 -9.91 -13.15
N ASP A 79 14.99 -9.52 -13.64
CA ASP A 79 15.80 -8.43 -13.06
C ASP A 79 15.05 -7.10 -13.09
N ARG A 80 14.27 -6.86 -14.15
CA ARG A 80 13.45 -5.65 -14.30
C ARG A 80 12.32 -5.61 -13.27
N VAL A 81 11.69 -6.75 -13.02
CA VAL A 81 10.64 -6.87 -11.99
C VAL A 81 11.24 -6.73 -10.60
N GLU A 82 12.38 -7.36 -10.33
CA GLU A 82 13.07 -7.25 -9.04
C GLU A 82 13.50 -5.81 -8.76
N GLN A 83 14.12 -5.14 -9.73
CA GLN A 83 14.51 -3.73 -9.62
C GLN A 83 13.30 -2.83 -9.40
N GLY A 84 12.21 -3.05 -10.15
CA GLY A 84 10.96 -2.30 -9.98
C GLY A 84 10.37 -2.47 -8.59
N ASN A 85 10.31 -3.72 -8.09
CA ASN A 85 9.83 -4.03 -6.76
C ASN A 85 10.72 -3.42 -5.67
N ALA A 86 12.04 -3.49 -5.83
CA ALA A 86 13.01 -2.90 -4.91
C ALA A 86 12.87 -1.37 -4.83
N ALA A 87 12.68 -0.70 -5.98
CA ALA A 87 12.49 0.74 -6.04
C ALA A 87 11.13 1.19 -5.46
N ALA A 88 10.09 0.37 -5.63
CA ALA A 88 8.75 0.63 -5.14
C ALA A 88 8.55 0.30 -3.65
N ARG A 89 9.36 -0.60 -3.09
CA ARG A 89 9.20 -1.09 -1.71
C ARG A 89 9.34 0.04 -0.69
N ARG A 90 8.41 0.06 0.27
CA ARG A 90 8.40 0.97 1.43
C ARG A 90 8.30 0.13 2.70
N GLU A 91 9.39 0.10 3.43
CA GLU A 91 9.49 -0.62 4.70
C GLU A 91 8.96 0.24 5.86
N PRO A 92 8.40 -0.38 6.91
CA PRO A 92 8.02 0.32 8.13
C PRO A 92 9.24 1.02 8.75
N SER A 93 9.12 2.30 9.08
CA SER A 93 10.13 3.04 9.84
C SER A 93 9.68 3.26 11.27
N LEU A 94 10.62 3.30 12.22
CA LEU A 94 10.32 3.56 13.63
C LEU A 94 9.61 4.91 13.84
N GLU A 95 9.98 5.91 13.06
CA GLU A 95 9.39 7.26 13.09
C GLU A 95 7.97 7.30 12.50
N GLY A 96 7.58 6.29 11.71
CA GLY A 96 6.27 6.19 11.10
C GLY A 96 5.18 5.62 12.01
N TYR A 97 5.54 5.20 13.23
CA TYR A 97 4.56 4.70 14.20
C TYR A 97 3.95 5.84 15.02
N VAL A 98 2.63 5.91 15.03
CA VAL A 98 1.86 6.81 15.90
C VAL A 98 0.87 5.96 16.68
N ASN A 99 1.02 5.88 18.02
CA ASN A 99 0.15 5.08 18.89
C ASN A 99 0.00 3.60 18.43
N ALA A 100 1.11 2.97 18.06
CA ALA A 100 1.15 1.60 17.50
C ALA A 100 0.46 1.43 16.13
N VAL A 101 0.04 2.52 15.48
CA VAL A 101 -0.41 2.52 14.09
C VAL A 101 0.77 2.86 13.18
N GLN A 102 1.02 2.01 12.19
CA GLN A 102 2.02 2.30 11.16
C GLN A 102 1.43 3.24 10.11
N VAL A 103 1.99 4.44 10.00
CA VAL A 103 1.60 5.43 9.00
C VAL A 103 2.60 5.43 7.85
N TYR A 104 2.09 5.44 6.62
CA TYR A 104 2.91 5.58 5.41
C TYR A 104 2.55 6.85 4.64
N PRO A 105 3.53 7.64 4.20
CA PRO A 105 3.26 8.71 3.25
C PRO A 105 2.84 8.09 1.90
N TYR A 106 1.74 8.60 1.35
CA TYR A 106 1.24 8.15 0.06
C TYR A 106 2.25 8.45 -1.06
N THR A 107 2.51 7.47 -1.92
CA THR A 107 3.31 7.64 -3.13
C THR A 107 2.74 6.75 -4.22
N LYS A 108 2.56 7.29 -5.42
CA LYS A 108 2.04 6.53 -6.55
C LYS A 108 3.00 5.39 -6.92
N GLY A 109 2.46 4.18 -7.00
CA GLY A 109 3.23 2.99 -7.40
C GLY A 109 4.12 2.38 -6.30
N ALA A 110 3.95 2.79 -5.04
CA ALA A 110 4.67 2.19 -3.92
C ALA A 110 4.08 0.83 -3.51
N LEU A 111 4.96 -0.06 -3.04
CA LEU A 111 4.61 -1.34 -2.41
C LEU A 111 4.90 -1.26 -0.91
N TYR A 112 3.86 -1.19 -0.09
CA TYR A 112 4.00 -1.05 1.36
C TYR A 112 4.10 -2.42 2.04
N GLN A 113 5.14 -2.59 2.87
CA GLN A 113 5.35 -3.80 3.64
C GLN A 113 4.63 -3.70 4.98
N LEU A 114 3.63 -4.56 5.24
CA LEU A 114 2.93 -4.64 6.52
C LEU A 114 3.47 -5.80 7.36
N TYR A 115 3.65 -5.57 8.67
CA TYR A 115 3.90 -6.62 9.65
C TYR A 115 2.65 -6.83 10.48
N ALA A 116 2.06 -8.02 10.39
CA ALA A 116 0.89 -8.42 11.17
C ALA A 116 1.27 -9.55 12.13
N ALA A 117 0.61 -9.60 13.28
CA ALA A 117 0.74 -10.72 14.21
C ALA A 117 -0.31 -11.79 13.86
N PRO A 118 0.03 -13.09 13.98
CA PRO A 118 -0.96 -14.16 13.85
C PRO A 118 -2.15 -13.93 14.80
N GLU A 119 -3.35 -14.21 14.32
CA GLU A 119 -4.61 -14.05 15.06
C GLU A 119 -4.94 -12.60 15.50
N GLN A 120 -4.19 -11.60 15.01
CA GLN A 120 -4.53 -10.19 15.20
C GLN A 120 -5.05 -9.60 13.88
N VAL A 121 -6.14 -8.84 13.96
CA VAL A 121 -6.71 -8.16 12.78
C VAL A 121 -5.96 -6.85 12.57
N SER A 122 -5.56 -6.60 11.31
CA SER A 122 -5.04 -5.31 10.85
C SER A 122 -6.02 -4.75 9.83
N ASP A 123 -6.38 -3.47 9.99
CA ASP A 123 -7.25 -2.70 9.09
C ASP A 123 -6.40 -1.99 8.01
#